data_AF-A0A2D7U7Q3-F1
#
_entry.id   AF-A0A2D7U7Q3-F1
#
_cell.length_a   1.000
_cell.length_b   1.000
_cell.length_c   1.000
_cell.angle_alpha   90.00
_cell.angle_beta   90.00
_cell.angle_gamma   90.00
#
_symmetry.space_group_name_H-M   'P 1'
#
loop_
_entity.id
_entity.type
_entity.pdbx_description
1 polymer ?
#
loop_
_entity_poly.entity_id
_entity_poly.type
_entity_poly.pdbx_seq_one_letter_code
_entity_poly.pdbx_strand_id
1 'polypeptide(L)' 'MNNELKVELISAKNWILQNQKDNGAILWDNKGKWDFWDHCECLIALSIYEEWDAFKKGLDFCLNKIDQDGLVKSQYV' A
#
# COMPACT_ATOMS: atom_id res chain seq x y z
N MET A 1 -2.82 -21.99 -11.45
CA MET A 1 -3.51 -21.13 -10.45
C MET A 1 -5.00 -21.41 -10.57
N ASN A 2 -5.69 -21.75 -9.47
CA ASN A 2 -7.14 -21.92 -9.50
C ASN A 2 -7.78 -20.60 -10.00
N ASN A 3 -8.74 -20.67 -10.92
CA ASN A 3 -9.41 -19.49 -11.47
C ASN A 3 -10.07 -18.65 -10.37
N GLU A 4 -10.58 -19.27 -9.31
CA GLU A 4 -11.15 -18.59 -8.14
C GLU A 4 -10.08 -17.79 -7.39
N LEU A 5 -8.93 -18.39 -7.10
CA LEU A 5 -7.81 -17.71 -6.45
C LEU A 5 -7.33 -16.49 -7.25
N LYS A 6 -7.28 -16.61 -8.58
CA LYS A 6 -6.92 -15.47 -9.44
C LYS A 6 -7.91 -14.30 -9.29
N VAL A 7 -9.21 -14.60 -9.24
CA VAL A 7 -10.25 -13.60 -9.06
C VAL A 7 -10.12 -12.91 -7.69
N GLU A 8 -9.90 -13.68 -6.62
CA GLU A 8 -9.73 -13.15 -5.27
C GLU A 8 -8.52 -12.22 -5.16
N LEU A 9 -7.36 -12.63 -5.69
CA LEU A 9 -6.15 -11.80 -5.64
C LEU A 9 -6.28 -10.52 -6.48
N ILE A 10 -6.95 -10.59 -7.64
CA ILE A 10 -7.25 -9.38 -8.45
C ILE A 10 -8.19 -8.45 -7.67
N SER A 11 -9.19 -8.99 -6.99
CA SER A 11 -10.13 -8.22 -6.18
C SER A 11 -9.43 -7.51 -5.02
N ALA A 12 -8.52 -8.20 -4.33
CA ALA A 12 -7.69 -7.63 -3.26
C ALA A 12 -6.79 -6.50 -3.79
N LYS A 13 -6.10 -6.70 -4.92
CA LYS A 13 -5.30 -5.65 -5.56
C LYS A 13 -6.16 -4.43 -5.95
N ASN A 14 -7.36 -4.65 -6.49
CA ASN A 14 -8.25 -3.55 -6.86
C ASN A 14 -8.73 -2.77 -5.63
N TRP A 15 -8.94 -3.45 -4.50
CA TRP A 15 -9.24 -2.79 -3.23
C TRP A 15 -8.09 -1.89 -2.78
N ILE A 16 -6.83 -2.32 -2.94
CA ILE A 16 -5.65 -1.48 -2.66
C ILE A 16 -5.69 -0.20 -3.50
N LEU A 17 -5.92 -0.31 -4.81
CA LEU A 17 -6.02 0.84 -5.73
C LEU A 17 -7.13 1.82 -5.31
N GLN A 18 -8.28 1.31 -4.90
CA GLN A 18 -9.41 2.15 -4.46
C GLN A 18 -9.14 2.90 -3.15
N ASN A 19 -8.29 2.35 -2.28
CA ASN A 19 -7.97 2.94 -0.97
C ASN A 19 -6.73 3.84 -1.00
N GLN A 20 -5.97 3.86 -2.11
CA GLN A 20 -4.86 4.78 -2.28
C GLN A 20 -5.34 6.22 -2.44
N LYS A 21 -4.80 7.13 -1.63
CA LYS A 21 -5.10 8.56 -1.65
C LYS A 21 -4.25 9.31 -2.66
N ASP A 22 -4.62 10.57 -2.90
CA ASP A 22 -3.91 11.45 -3.84
C ASP A 22 -2.47 11.74 -3.44
N ASN A 23 -2.16 11.70 -2.14
CA ASN A 23 -0.81 11.84 -1.63
C ASN A 23 0.00 10.52 -1.63
N GLY A 24 -0.60 9.40 -2.05
CA GLY A 24 0.03 8.09 -2.10
C GLY A 24 -0.20 7.19 -0.90
N ALA A 25 -0.80 7.68 0.19
CA ALA A 25 -1.14 6.85 1.35
C ALA A 25 -2.18 5.78 0.99
N ILE A 26 -1.93 4.52 1.37
CA ILE A 26 -2.90 3.43 1.26
C ILE A 26 -3.46 3.14 2.65
N LEU A 27 -4.74 3.42 2.86
CA LEU A 27 -5.37 3.33 4.19
C LEU A 27 -5.96 1.92 4.40
N TRP A 28 -5.88 1.41 5.63
CA TRP A 28 -6.45 0.13 6.06
C TRP A 28 -7.96 0.06 5.86
N ASP A 29 -8.63 1.18 6.05
CA ASP A 29 -10.07 1.25 6.02
C ASP A 29 -10.55 2.68 5.70
N ASN A 30 -11.86 2.79 5.56
CA ASN A 30 -12.56 4.06 5.38
C ASN A 30 -12.50 4.98 6.61
N LYS A 31 -12.04 4.50 7.76
CA LYS A 31 -11.79 5.32 8.96
C LYS A 31 -10.43 6.03 8.89
N GLY A 32 -9.63 5.68 7.89
CA GLY A 32 -8.40 6.36 7.54
C GLY A 32 -7.20 5.92 8.37
N LYS A 33 -7.27 4.74 9.00
CA LYS A 33 -6.11 4.17 9.67
C LYS A 33 -4.99 3.92 8.65
N TRP A 34 -3.78 4.29 9.02
CA TRP A 34 -2.58 4.06 8.22
C TRP A 34 -1.44 3.59 9.12
N ASP A 35 -0.68 2.63 8.65
CA ASP A 35 0.60 2.22 9.20
C ASP A 35 1.59 1.93 8.05
N PHE A 36 2.87 1.90 8.40
CA PHE A 36 3.92 1.73 7.41
C PHE A 36 4.08 0.29 6.91
N TRP A 37 3.83 -0.69 7.78
CA TRP A 37 4.05 -2.10 7.47
C TRP A 37 3.04 -2.61 6.45
N ASP A 38 1.75 -2.42 6.70
CA ASP A 38 0.71 -2.86 5.76
C ASP A 38 0.74 -2.06 4.46
N HIS A 39 1.18 -0.79 4.52
CA HIS A 39 1.44 -0.02 3.30
C HIS A 39 2.52 -0.72 2.46
N CYS A 40 3.64 -1.14 3.05
CA CYS A 40 4.67 -1.90 2.33
C CYS A 40 4.14 -3.22 1.75
N GLU A 41 3.29 -3.96 2.46
CA GLU A 41 2.64 -5.17 1.92
C GLU A 41 1.77 -4.86 0.69
N CYS A 42 1.03 -3.74 0.73
CA CYS A 42 0.29 -3.26 -0.43
C CYS A 42 1.21 -2.93 -1.62
N LEU A 43 2.37 -2.32 -1.38
CA LEU A 43 3.34 -2.03 -2.44
C LEU A 43 3.88 -3.30 -3.10
N ILE A 44 4.12 -4.35 -2.31
CA ILE A 44 4.53 -5.65 -2.85
C ILE A 44 3.44 -6.19 -3.80
N ALA A 45 2.17 -6.17 -3.38
CA ALA A 45 1.07 -6.59 -4.24
C ALA A 45 0.97 -5.76 -5.53
N LEU A 46 1.07 -4.43 -5.44
CA LEU A 46 1.05 -3.54 -6.61
C LEU A 46 2.21 -3.85 -7.57
N SER A 47 3.40 -4.16 -7.05
CA SER A 47 4.57 -4.52 -7.87
C SER A 47 4.41 -5.86 -8.60
N ILE A 48 3.81 -6.87 -7.94
CA ILE A 48 3.51 -8.17 -8.55
C ILE A 48 2.52 -8.04 -9.71
N TYR A 49 1.55 -7.12 -9.59
CA TYR A 49 0.55 -6.85 -10.62
C TYR A 49 0.95 -5.72 -11.59
N GLU A 50 2.20 -5.25 -11.52
CA GLU A 50 2.76 -4.24 -12.41
C GLU A 50 1.99 -2.90 -12.43
N GLU A 51 1.33 -2.55 -11.31
CA GLU A 51 0.61 -1.29 -11.12
C GLU A 51 1.60 -0.14 -10.81
N TRP A 52 2.48 0.16 -11.75
CA TRP A 52 3.68 0.97 -11.52
C TRP A 52 3.40 2.40 -11.05
N ASP A 53 2.34 3.03 -11.55
CA ASP A 53 1.97 4.39 -11.15
C ASP A 53 1.54 4.43 -9.68
N ALA A 54 0.65 3.50 -9.28
CA ALA A 54 0.19 3.36 -7.91
C ALA A 54 1.34 2.95 -6.98
N PHE A 55 2.17 1.99 -7.41
CA PHE A 55 3.36 1.55 -6.68
C PHE A 55 4.31 2.72 -6.41
N LYS A 56 4.69 3.48 -7.44
CA LYS A 56 5.63 4.60 -7.32
C LYS A 56 5.08 5.67 -6.38
N LYS A 57 3.80 5.99 -6.52
CA LYS A 57 3.12 6.97 -5.67
C LYS A 57 3.12 6.57 -4.19
N GLY A 58 2.87 5.29 -3.89
CA GLY A 58 2.91 4.79 -2.52
C GLY A 58 4.33 4.67 -1.97
N LEU A 59 5.30 4.29 -2.81
CA LEU A 59 6.72 4.28 -2.44
C LEU A 59 7.22 5.68 -2.08
N ASP A 60 6.92 6.68 -2.92
CA ASP A 60 7.27 8.07 -2.67
C ASP A 60 6.66 8.56 -1.34
N PHE A 61 5.41 8.17 -1.04
CA PHE A 61 4.79 8.46 0.26
C PHE A 61 5.57 7.83 1.42
N CYS A 62 5.93 6.55 1.33
CA CYS A 62 6.68 5.85 2.36
C CYS A 62 8.07 6.46 2.59
N LEU A 63 8.81 6.77 1.53
CA LEU A 63 10.13 7.39 1.64
C LEU A 63 10.06 8.75 2.36
N ASN A 64 8.97 9.51 2.19
CA ASN A 64 8.71 10.75 2.92
C ASN A 64 8.32 10.55 4.41
N LYS A 65 8.16 9.31 4.89
CA LYS A 65 7.90 8.98 6.30
C LYS A 65 9.12 8.46 7.04
N ILE A 66 10.21 8.20 6.32
CA ILE A 66 11.47 7.76 6.89
C ILE A 66 12.21 9.00 7.42
N ASP A 67 12.74 8.91 8.65
CA ASP A 67 13.56 9.97 9.22
C ASP A 67 15.02 9.89 8.76
N GLN A 68 15.85 10.83 9.24
CA GLN A 68 17.27 10.90 8.88
C GLN A 68 18.08 9.65 9.25
N ASP A 69 17.59 8.85 10.21
CA ASP A 69 18.24 7.63 10.69
C ASP A 69 17.72 6.38 9.98
N GLY A 70 16.83 6.54 9.00
CA GLY A 70 16.21 5.41 8.28
C GLY A 70 15.06 4.77 9.05
N LEU A 71 14.53 5.42 10.09
CA LEU A 71 13.50 4.88 10.96
C LEU A 71 12.12 5.45 10.62
N VAL A 72 11.09 4.67 10.93
CA VAL A 72 9.69 5.11 10.84
C VAL A 72 9.08 4.99 12.23
N LYS A 73 8.50 6.08 12.73
CA LYS A 73 7.82 6.08 14.02
C LYS A 73 6.49 5.34 13.92
N SER A 74 6.28 4.37 14.81
CA SER A 74 4.95 3.80 15.04
C SER A 74 3.99 4.92 15.43
N GLN A 75 2.82 4.98 14.79
CA GLN A 75 1.74 5.88 15.22
C GLN A 75 1.02 5.37 16.49
N TYR A 76 1.35 4.16 16.95
CA TYR A 76 0.88 3.59 18.20
C TYR A 76 1.96 3.70 19.27
N VAL A 77 1.79 4.70 20.14
CA VAL A 77 2.32 4.76 21.51
C VAL A 77 1.13 4.89 22.44
#